data_AF-A0A1I2I1X1-F1
#
_entry.id   AF-A0A1I2I1X1-F1
#
_cell.length_a   1.000
_cell.length_b   1.000
_cell.length_c   1.000
_cell.angle_alpha   90.00
_cell.angle_beta   90.00
_cell.angle_gamma   90.00
#
_symmetry.space_group_name_H-M   'P 1'
#
loop_
_entity.id
_entity.type
_entity.pdbx_description
1 polymer ?
#
loop_
_entity_poly.entity_id
_entity_poly.type
_entity_poly.pdbx_seq_one_letter_code
_entity_poly.pdbx_strand_id
1 'polypeptide(L)'
;MKSSEVKQEFTHVATPEENSYIEAFHSILEHDVIERNVFDSYYEAKEMLARYFSHYNYHRLHRSLGFMTPQQKWDETELIYDTTFSENPSS
;
A
#
# COMPACT_ATOMS: atom_id res chain seq x y z
N MET A 1 4.04 -25.24 11.77
CA MET A 1 4.04 -23.87 11.19
C MET A 1 3.26 -23.94 9.89
N LYS A 2 2.11 -23.26 9.80
CA LYS A 2 1.38 -23.19 8.52
C LYS A 2 2.26 -22.44 7.52
N SER A 3 2.65 -23.12 6.44
CA SER A 3 3.12 -22.45 5.23
C SER A 3 2.00 -21.51 4.80
N SER A 4 2.20 -20.21 4.93
CA SER A 4 1.27 -19.23 4.37
C SER A 4 1.11 -19.53 2.88
N GLU A 5 -0.11 -19.56 2.36
CA GLU A 5 -0.44 -19.76 0.93
C GLU A 5 0.01 -18.58 0.05
N VAL A 6 1.06 -17.88 0.46
CA VAL A 6 1.62 -16.71 -0.22
C VAL A 6 2.58 -17.23 -1.28
N LYS A 7 2.18 -17.06 -2.54
CA LYS A 7 3.06 -17.32 -3.69
C LYS A 7 4.07 -16.18 -3.79
N GLN A 8 5.36 -16.51 -3.67
CA GLN A 8 6.43 -15.56 -3.95
C GLN A 8 6.55 -15.38 -5.47
N GLU A 9 6.39 -14.15 -5.94
CA GLU A 9 6.65 -13.78 -7.33
C GLU A 9 7.81 -12.79 -7.40
N PHE A 10 8.67 -12.96 -8.40
CA PHE A 10 9.77 -12.05 -8.71
C PHE A 10 9.36 -11.18 -9.88
N THR A 11 9.67 -9.90 -9.83
CA THR A 11 9.54 -9.01 -10.99
C THR A 11 10.41 -9.54 -12.13
N HIS A 12 9.89 -9.51 -13.35
CA HIS A 12 10.68 -9.92 -14.50
C HIS A 12 11.85 -8.95 -14.70
N VAL A 13 12.94 -9.44 -15.28
CA VAL A 13 14.09 -8.59 -15.59
C VAL A 13 13.66 -7.58 -16.65
N ALA A 14 13.92 -6.30 -16.40
CA ALA A 14 13.64 -5.17 -17.29
C ALA A 14 12.16 -4.74 -17.44
N THR A 15 11.29 -5.03 -16.47
CA THR A 15 9.93 -4.46 -16.36
C THR A 15 9.81 -3.48 -15.18
N PRO A 16 10.32 -2.23 -15.32
CA PRO A 16 10.24 -1.22 -14.27
C PRO A 16 8.78 -0.87 -13.89
N GLU A 17 7.85 -1.08 -14.82
CA GLU A 17 6.42 -0.86 -14.64
C GLU A 17 5.86 -1.73 -13.50
N GLU A 18 6.35 -2.96 -13.33
CA GLU A 18 5.92 -3.89 -12.27
C GLU A 18 6.31 -3.38 -10.87
N ASN A 19 7.36 -2.55 -10.76
CA ASN A 19 7.86 -2.00 -9.50
C ASN A 19 7.46 -0.52 -9.28
N SER A 20 6.87 0.12 -10.29
CA SER A 20 6.62 1.57 -10.31
C SER A 20 5.80 2.08 -9.11
N TYR A 21 4.85 1.29 -8.61
CA TYR A 21 4.00 1.67 -7.48
C TYR A 21 4.77 1.72 -6.16
N ILE A 22 5.61 0.71 -5.88
CA ILE A 22 6.39 0.68 -4.63
C ILE A 22 7.55 1.68 -4.68
N GLU A 23 8.13 1.91 -5.86
CA GLU A 23 9.14 2.95 -6.07
C GLU A 23 8.56 4.35 -5.82
N ALA A 24 7.38 4.64 -6.37
CA ALA A 24 6.69 5.90 -6.11
C ALA A 24 6.37 6.06 -4.62
N PHE A 25 5.92 5.00 -3.94
CA PHE A 25 5.69 5.03 -2.50
C PHE A 25 6.98 5.36 -1.73
N HIS A 26 8.09 4.67 -2.01
CA HIS A 26 9.37 4.89 -1.32
C HIS A 26 9.90 6.31 -1.56
N SER A 27 9.84 6.82 -2.78
CA SER A 27 10.27 8.18 -3.10
C SER A 27 9.48 9.24 -2.31
N ILE A 28 8.18 9.05 -2.16
CA ILE A 28 7.33 9.95 -1.37
C ILE A 28 7.66 9.84 0.13
N LEU A 29 7.82 8.62 0.66
CA LEU A 29 8.18 8.42 2.06
C LEU A 29 9.53 9.07 2.40
N GLU A 30 10.52 8.89 1.52
CA GLU A 30 11.83 9.51 1.67
C GLU A 30 11.71 11.03 1.74
N HIS A 31 11.01 11.63 0.76
CA HIS A 31 10.82 13.07 0.68
C HIS A 31 10.03 13.68 1.84
N ASP A 32 8.93 13.03 2.25
CA ASP A 32 7.99 13.57 3.23
C ASP A 32 8.46 13.32 4.68
N VAL A 33 9.21 12.24 4.92
CA VAL A 33 9.61 11.83 6.26
C VAL A 33 11.12 11.80 6.43
N ILE A 34 11.85 11.05 5.61
CA ILE A 34 13.26 10.74 5.89
C ILE A 34 14.15 11.98 5.70
N GLU A 35 14.00 12.71 4.59
CA GLU A 35 14.81 13.91 4.30
C GLU A 35 14.52 15.07 5.25
N ARG A 36 13.35 15.08 5.89
CA ARG A 36 12.84 16.20 6.69
C ARG A 36 13.04 16.03 8.19
N ASN A 37 13.46 14.86 8.65
CA ASN A 37 13.55 14.53 10.06
C ASN A 37 14.93 13.94 10.39
N VAL A 38 15.46 14.33 11.54
CA VAL A 38 16.58 13.62 12.18
C VAL A 38 15.98 12.90 13.37
N PHE A 39 16.22 11.60 13.48
CA PHE A 39 15.70 10.78 14.57
C PHE A 39 16.79 10.52 15.59
N ASP A 40 16.50 10.79 16.86
CA ASP A 40 17.42 10.54 17.97
C ASP A 40 17.41 9.06 18.38
N SER A 41 16.37 8.32 17.98
CA SER A 41 16.26 6.89 18.25
C SER A 41 15.44 6.14 17.21
N TYR A 42 15.64 4.82 17.17
CA TYR A 42 14.80 3.91 16.40
C TYR A 42 13.31 4.01 16.78
N TYR A 43 13.01 4.21 18.07
CA TYR A 43 11.63 4.29 18.56
C TYR A 43 10.91 5.51 17.98
N GLU A 44 11.58 6.66 17.98
CA GLU A 44 11.04 7.89 17.40
C GLU A 44 10.78 7.73 15.89
N ALA A 45 11.73 7.15 15.16
CA ALA A 45 11.55 6.84 13.73
C ALA A 45 10.34 5.93 13.51
N LYS A 46 10.18 4.88 14.33
CA LYS A 46 9.05 3.95 14.25
C LYS A 46 7.71 4.64 14.52
N GLU A 47 7.62 5.51 15.52
CA GLU A 47 6.40 6.26 15.81
C GLU A 47 6.06 7.24 14.68
N MET A 48 7.06 7.92 14.13
CA MET A 48 6.86 8.80 12.98
C MET A 48 6.33 8.04 11.77
N LEU A 49 6.94 6.89 11.44
CA LEU A 49 6.49 6.02 10.36
C LEU A 49 5.06 5.52 10.58
N ALA A 50 4.71 5.11 11.80
CA ALA A 50 3.35 4.67 12.12
C ALA A 50 2.30 5.77 11.87
N ARG A 51 2.61 7.01 12.29
CA ARG A 51 1.75 8.18 12.00
C ARG A 51 1.67 8.46 10.50
N TYR A 52 2.79 8.41 9.80
CA TYR A 52 2.84 8.63 8.36
C TYR A 52 2.01 7.59 7.60
N PHE A 53 2.14 6.30 7.92
CA PHE A 53 1.35 5.24 7.29
C PHE A 53 -0.15 5.41 7.53
N SER A 54 -0.55 5.79 8.76
CA SER A 54 -1.95 6.10 9.06
C SER A 54 -2.46 7.28 8.23
N HIS A 55 -1.66 8.33 8.07
CA HIS A 55 -2.01 9.45 7.21
C HIS A 55 -2.11 9.05 5.74
N TYR A 56 -1.10 8.35 5.22
CA TYR A 56 -1.03 7.90 3.83
C TYR A 56 -2.22 7.00 3.46
N ASN A 57 -2.56 6.03 4.32
CA ASN A 57 -3.61 5.05 4.01
C ASN A 57 -5.03 5.59 4.19
N TYR A 58 -5.27 6.46 5.19
CA TYR A 58 -6.63 6.86 5.59
C TYR A 58 -6.98 8.32 5.30
N HIS A 59 -6.01 9.18 4.97
CA HIS A 59 -6.25 10.63 4.85
C HIS A 59 -5.73 11.21 3.52
N ARG A 60 -4.66 10.67 2.96
CA ARG A 60 -4.06 11.19 1.73
C ARG A 60 -4.88 10.78 0.50
N LEU A 61 -5.31 11.76 -0.29
CA LEU A 61 -6.02 11.51 -1.54
C LEU A 61 -5.04 11.30 -2.69
N HIS A 62 -5.19 10.21 -3.43
CA HIS A 62 -4.32 9.87 -4.55
C HIS A 62 -5.04 10.15 -5.88
N ARG A 63 -4.45 11.01 -6.72
CA ARG A 63 -5.01 11.33 -8.05
C ARG A 63 -5.17 10.06 -8.91
N SER A 64 -4.19 9.16 -8.87
CA SER A 64 -4.22 7.88 -9.60
C SER A 64 -5.35 6.96 -9.13
N LEU A 65 -5.87 7.15 -7.92
CA LEU A 65 -7.01 6.43 -7.36
C LEU A 65 -8.32 7.22 -7.50
N GLY A 66 -8.39 8.22 -8.38
CA GLY A 66 -9.60 9.03 -8.55
C GLY A 66 -9.91 9.92 -7.36
N PHE A 67 -8.87 10.42 -6.67
CA PHE A 67 -8.99 11.20 -5.42
C PHE A 67 -9.58 10.40 -4.25
N MET A 68 -9.33 9.10 -4.21
CA MET A 68 -9.60 8.26 -3.05
C MET A 68 -8.33 8.02 -2.23
N THR A 69 -8.52 7.69 -0.96
CA THR A 69 -7.44 7.15 -0.12
C THR A 69 -7.15 5.68 -0.48
N PRO A 70 -5.94 5.18 -0.22
CA PRO A 70 -5.63 3.76 -0.41
C PRO A 70 -6.61 2.83 0.33
N GLN A 71 -7.01 3.17 1.56
CA GLN A 71 -7.98 2.37 2.30
C GLN A 71 -9.36 2.37 1.64
N GLN A 72 -9.88 3.53 1.23
CA GLN A 72 -11.17 3.57 0.54
C GLN A 72 -11.17 2.73 -0.73
N LYS A 73 -10.05 2.73 -1.47
CA LYS A 73 -9.92 1.90 -2.66
C LYS A 73 -9.91 0.42 -2.31
N TRP A 74 -9.21 0.05 -1.24
CA TRP A 74 -9.21 -1.33 -0.72
C TRP A 74 -10.63 -1.78 -0.34
N ASP A 75 -11.35 -0.99 0.45
CA ASP A 75 -12.69 -1.31 0.93
C ASP A 75 -13.67 -1.48 -0.25
N GLU A 76 -13.57 -0.64 -1.30
CA GLU A 76 -14.33 -0.79 -2.54
C GLU A 76 -14.04 -2.12 -3.24
N THR A 77 -12.76 -2.51 -3.33
CA THR A 77 -12.38 -3.79 -3.97
C THR A 77 -12.86 -5.00 -3.17
N GLU A 78 -12.87 -4.93 -1.84
CA GLU A 78 -13.34 -6.00 -0.96
C GLU A 78 -14.85 -6.23 -1.13
N LEU A 79 -15.63 -5.14 -1.25
CA LEU A 79 -17.06 -5.20 -1.55
C LEU A 79 -17.36 -5.82 -2.91
N ILE A 80 -16.57 -5.48 -3.94
CA ILE A 80 -16.71 -6.08 -5.28
C ILE A 80 -16.40 -7.59 -5.22
N TYR A 81 -15.33 -7.96 -4.53
CA TYR A 81 -14.95 -9.37 -4.39
C TYR A 81 -16.06 -10.17 -3.70
N ASP A 82 -16.60 -9.69 -2.58
CA ASP A 82 -17.68 -10.36 -1.85
C ASP A 82 -18.96 -10.49 -2.72
N THR A 83 -19.32 -9.42 -3.44
CA THR A 83 -20.49 -9.43 -4.33
C THR A 83 -20.33 -10.39 -5.52
N THR A 84 -19.14 -10.44 -6.13
CA THR A 84 -18.86 -11.30 -7.29
C THR A 84 -18.74 -12.78 -6.93
N PHE A 85 -18.30 -13.10 -5.70
CA PHE A 85 -18.32 -14.48 -5.19
C PHE A 85 -19.72 -14.93 -4.75
N SER A 86 -20.58 -14.01 -4.30
CA SER A 86 -21.98 -14.31 -3.97
C SER A 86 -22.88 -14.51 -5.20
N GLU A 87 -22.57 -13.93 -6.37
CA GLU A 87 -23.37 -14.08 -7.60
C GLU A 87 -23.00 -15.30 -8.47
N ASN A 88 -22.12 -16.19 -7.99
CA ASN A 88 -21.82 -17.46 -8.66
C ASN A 88 -22.38 -18.71 -7.94
N PRO A 89 -23.70 -18.83 -7.69
CA PRO A 89 -24.34 -20.12 -7.52
C PRO A 89 -24.82 -20.62 -8.89
N SER A 90 -23.99 -21.42 -9.58
CA SER A 90 -24.30 -22.34 -10.69
C SER A 90 -23.53 -22.07 -11.99
N SER A 91 -22.46 -22.84 -12.20
CA SER A 91 -22.32 -23.73 -13.37
C SER A 91 -21.45 -24.92 -12.99
#